data_AF-A0A0G8C248-F1
#
_entry.id   AF-A0A0G8C248-F1
#
_cell.length_a   1.000
_cell.length_b   1.000
_cell.length_c   1.000
_cell.angle_alpha   90.00
_cell.angle_beta   90.00
_cell.angle_gamma   90.00
#
_symmetry.space_group_name_H-M   'P 1'
#
loop_
_entity.id
_entity.type
_entity.pdbx_description
1 polymer ?
#
loop_
_entity_poly.entity_id
_entity_poly.type
_entity_poly.pdbx_seq_one_letter_code
_entity_poly.pdbx_strand_id
1 'polypeptide(L)'
;MNNQSLKDAGFDLKPVGKSAPSGINDKIVKGIDGLYENVNAESKVKYVIDEAKFGSSQLGKTKDGRQMSDGWLKGSETGKSRIWKEGINII
;
A
#
# COMPACT_ATOMS: atom_id res chain seq x y z
N MET A 1 0.66 -0.41 14.69
CA MET A 1 0.28 0.99 14.45
C MET A 1 -0.42 1.53 15.69
N ASN A 2 0.07 2.62 16.28
CA ASN A 2 -0.49 3.22 17.50
C ASN A 2 -1.23 4.54 17.24
N ASN A 3 -1.93 4.64 16.10
CA ASN A 3 -2.74 5.82 15.80
C ASN A 3 -4.19 5.59 16.26
N GLN A 4 -4.55 6.19 17.40
CA GLN A 4 -5.87 6.04 18.02
C GLN A 4 -7.00 6.46 17.07
N SER A 5 -6.79 7.52 16.27
CA SER A 5 -7.75 8.01 15.27
C SER A 5 -8.17 6.94 14.25
N LEU A 6 -7.28 6.02 13.86
CA LEU A 6 -7.61 4.94 12.93
C LEU A 6 -8.47 3.87 13.60
N LYS A 7 -8.18 3.56 14.87
CA LYS A 7 -9.00 2.64 15.66
C LYS A 7 -10.39 3.20 15.90
N ASP A 8 -10.50 4.47 16.24
CA ASP A 8 -11.78 5.16 16.46
C ASP A 8 -12.60 5.25 15.17
N ALA A 9 -11.94 5.32 14.01
CA ALA A 9 -12.57 5.23 12.69
C ALA A 9 -12.93 3.79 12.26
N GLY A 10 -12.74 2.79 13.14
CA GLY A 10 -13.08 1.39 12.89
C GLY A 10 -12.08 0.65 12.01
N PHE A 11 -10.84 1.13 11.90
CA PHE A 11 -9.76 0.41 11.22
C PHE A 11 -8.93 -0.37 12.23
N ASP A 12 -8.93 -1.69 12.09
CA ASP A 12 -7.98 -2.58 12.75
C ASP A 12 -7.03 -3.12 11.69
N LEU A 13 -5.80 -2.61 11.64
CA LEU A 13 -4.92 -2.74 10.48
C LEU A 13 -3.76 -3.69 10.75
N LYS A 14 -3.67 -4.75 9.93
CA LYS A 14 -2.55 -5.70 9.90
C LYS A 14 -1.68 -5.46 8.66
N PRO A 15 -0.36 -5.27 8.79
CA PRO A 15 0.53 -5.08 7.64
C PRO A 15 0.58 -6.33 6.75
N VAL A 16 0.69 -6.11 5.44
CA VAL A 16 0.71 -7.14 4.39
C VAL A 16 1.93 -6.97 3.50
N GLY A 17 2.57 -8.07 3.15
CA GLY A 17 3.58 -8.13 2.10
C GLY A 17 5.01 -7.89 2.57
N LYS A 18 5.37 -6.64 2.91
CA LYS A 18 6.76 -6.28 3.21
C LYS A 18 7.05 -6.25 4.71
N SER A 19 8.08 -6.97 5.13
CA SER A 19 8.71 -6.76 6.43
C SER A 19 9.39 -5.41 6.46
N ALA A 20 9.41 -4.78 7.64
CA ALA A 20 10.19 -3.56 7.84
C ALA A 20 11.67 -3.84 7.53
N PRO A 21 12.40 -2.88 6.93
CA PRO A 21 13.84 -2.98 6.81
C PRO A 21 14.48 -3.24 8.17
N SER A 22 15.39 -4.19 8.21
CA SER A 22 16.17 -4.61 9.38
C SER A 22 17.46 -3.81 9.55
N GLY A 23 17.91 -3.09 8.52
CA GLY A 23 19.14 -2.28 8.59
C GLY A 23 19.33 -1.32 7.42
N ILE A 24 20.33 -0.45 7.55
CA ILE A 24 20.66 0.61 6.57
C ILE A 24 21.06 0.08 5.19
N ASN A 25 21.52 -1.16 5.13
CA ASN A 25 22.00 -1.81 3.90
C ASN A 25 20.90 -2.61 3.19
N ASP A 26 19.68 -2.67 3.73
CA ASP A 26 18.59 -3.39 3.08
C ASP A 26 18.25 -2.76 1.74
N LYS A 27 18.01 -3.62 0.75
CA LYS A 27 17.76 -3.18 -0.63
C LYS A 27 16.53 -2.29 -0.67
N ILE A 28 16.67 -1.10 -1.25
CA ILE A 28 15.54 -0.21 -1.51
C ILE A 28 14.58 -0.91 -2.47
N VAL A 29 13.41 -1.29 -1.96
CA VAL A 29 12.34 -1.93 -2.74
C VAL A 29 11.36 -0.85 -3.19
N LYS A 30 11.20 -0.71 -4.51
CA LYS A 30 10.18 0.18 -5.08
C LYS A 30 8.77 -0.44 -4.92
N GLY A 31 7.74 0.38 -4.88
CA GLY A 31 6.34 -0.06 -4.79
C GLY A 31 5.55 0.79 -3.80
N ILE A 32 4.42 0.25 -3.33
CA ILE A 32 3.64 0.80 -2.22
C ILE A 32 4.50 0.75 -0.95
N ASP A 33 4.47 1.84 -0.17
CA ASP A 33 5.18 1.95 1.11
C ASP A 33 4.52 1.11 2.20
N GLY A 34 3.19 1.23 2.36
CA GLY A 34 2.40 0.43 3.30
C GLY A 34 1.14 -0.15 2.69
N LEU A 35 0.91 -1.45 2.91
CA LEU A 35 -0.34 -2.14 2.60
C LEU A 35 -0.84 -2.82 3.86
N TYR A 36 -2.09 -2.56 4.23
CA TYR A 36 -2.70 -3.12 5.42
C TYR A 36 -4.04 -3.74 5.10
N GLU A 37 -4.29 -4.91 5.67
CA GLU A 37 -5.61 -5.51 5.72
C GLU A 37 -6.36 -4.92 6.91
N ASN A 38 -7.59 -4.47 6.67
CA ASN A 38 -8.50 -4.11 7.74
C ASN A 38 -9.22 -5.36 8.23
N VAL A 39 -8.85 -5.83 9.41
CA VAL A 39 -9.42 -7.02 10.02
C VAL A 39 -10.74 -6.75 10.76
N ASN A 40 -11.20 -5.50 10.80
CA ASN A 40 -12.56 -5.21 11.25
C ASN A 40 -13.59 -5.77 10.27
N ALA A 41 -14.30 -6.82 10.70
CA ALA A 41 -15.33 -7.50 9.92
C ALA A 41 -16.49 -6.56 9.51
N GLU A 42 -16.82 -5.57 10.35
CA GLU A 42 -17.91 -4.62 10.12
C GLU A 42 -17.55 -3.52 9.12
N SER A 43 -16.26 -3.34 8.81
CA SER A 43 -15.83 -2.32 7.86
C SER A 43 -16.06 -2.74 6.40
N LYS A 44 -16.55 -1.80 5.61
CA LYS A 44 -16.64 -1.92 4.14
C LYS A 44 -15.28 -1.81 3.45
N VAL A 45 -14.29 -1.21 4.13
CA VAL A 45 -12.94 -1.05 3.60
C VAL A 45 -12.11 -2.26 4.03
N LYS A 46 -11.62 -3.03 3.06
CA LYS A 46 -10.86 -4.28 3.32
C LYS A 46 -9.35 -4.09 3.31
N TYR A 47 -8.85 -3.14 2.53
CA TYR A 47 -7.43 -2.83 2.46
C TYR A 47 -7.20 -1.32 2.53
N VAL A 48 -6.13 -0.93 3.19
CA VAL A 48 -5.62 0.44 3.26
C VAL A 48 -4.23 0.46 2.63
N ILE A 49 -4.01 1.43 1.76
CA ILE A 49 -2.72 1.65 1.07
C ILE A 49 -2.18 2.99 1.56
N ASP A 50 -0.95 3.01 2.02
CA ASP A 50 -0.20 4.23 2.35
C ASP A 50 0.95 4.44 1.35
N GLU A 51 1.22 5.72 1.09
CA GLU A 51 2.38 6.17 0.33
C GLU A 51 2.90 7.43 1.02
N ALA A 52 4.15 7.39 1.47
CA ALA A 52 4.79 8.47 2.17
C ALA A 52 5.48 9.42 1.18
N LYS A 53 5.42 10.73 1.47
CA LYS A 53 6.18 11.76 0.75
C LYS A 53 6.90 12.65 1.75
N PHE A 54 8.13 13.03 1.41
CA PHE A 54 8.96 13.88 2.26
C PHE A 54 9.17 15.26 1.63
N GLY A 55 9.10 16.31 2.46
CA GLY A 55 9.29 17.71 2.04
C GLY A 55 8.24 18.16 1.01
N SER A 56 8.71 18.74 -0.08
CA SER A 56 7.85 19.21 -1.18
C SER A 56 7.43 18.11 -2.16
N SER A 57 7.80 16.85 -1.92
CA SER A 57 7.49 15.73 -2.82
C SER A 57 5.98 15.49 -2.91
N GLN A 58 5.49 15.17 -4.11
CA GLN A 58 4.08 14.88 -4.38
C GLN A 58 3.92 13.52 -5.06
N LEU A 59 2.67 13.04 -5.18
CA LEU A 59 2.36 11.88 -6.00
C LEU A 59 2.74 12.14 -7.47
N GLY A 60 3.63 11.32 -8.02
CA GLY A 60 4.12 11.46 -9.38
C GLY A 60 3.20 10.83 -10.43
N LYS A 61 3.46 11.14 -11.70
CA LYS A 61 2.91 10.42 -12.85
C LYS A 61 3.87 9.33 -13.28
N THR A 62 3.38 8.11 -13.47
CA THR A 62 4.14 7.00 -14.05
C THR A 62 3.54 6.60 -15.40
N LYS A 63 4.12 5.58 -16.06
CA LYS A 63 3.51 4.97 -17.25
C LYS A 63 2.10 4.46 -16.92
N ASP A 64 1.92 3.78 -15.80
CA ASP A 64 0.61 3.27 -15.36
C ASP A 64 -0.36 4.36 -14.83
N GLY A 65 -0.05 5.65 -14.99
CA GLY A 65 -0.87 6.76 -14.47
C GLY A 65 -0.34 7.38 -13.17
N ARG A 66 -1.17 8.19 -12.51
CA ARG A 66 -0.78 8.88 -11.26
C ARG A 66 -0.56 7.86 -10.14
N GLN A 67 0.47 8.02 -9.31
CA GLN A 67 0.63 7.18 -8.12
C GLN A 67 -0.66 7.18 -7.28
N MET A 68 -1.01 6.02 -6.72
CA MET A 68 -2.27 5.75 -6.01
C MET A 68 -3.54 5.70 -6.86
N SER A 69 -3.47 5.92 -8.19
CA SER A 69 -4.62 5.65 -9.07
C SER A 69 -4.80 4.15 -9.34
N ASP A 70 -6.01 3.77 -9.78
CA ASP A 70 -6.33 2.39 -10.16
C ASP A 70 -5.37 1.83 -11.22
N GLY A 71 -5.05 2.64 -12.23
CA GLY A 71 -4.11 2.26 -13.28
C GLY A 71 -2.75 1.92 -12.71
N TRP A 72 -2.28 2.75 -11.77
CA TRP A 72 -0.99 2.56 -11.10
C TRP A 72 -1.00 1.32 -10.21
N LEU A 73 -2.06 1.11 -9.43
CA LEU A 73 -2.18 -0.05 -8.56
C LEU A 73 -2.19 -1.37 -9.35
N LYS A 74 -2.92 -1.40 -10.46
CA LYS A 74 -3.08 -2.59 -11.32
C LYS A 74 -1.96 -2.77 -12.34
N GLY A 75 -1.16 -1.74 -12.59
CA GLY A 75 -0.11 -1.75 -13.61
C GLY A 75 -0.68 -1.78 -15.03
N SER A 76 -1.71 -0.98 -15.31
CA SER A 76 -2.52 -1.11 -16.54
C SER A 76 -1.76 -0.92 -17.85
N GLU A 77 -0.61 -0.25 -17.86
CA GLU A 77 0.22 -0.12 -19.06
C GLU A 77 1.41 -1.08 -19.06
N THR A 78 2.02 -1.30 -17.89
CA THR A 78 3.26 -2.07 -17.78
C THR A 78 3.06 -3.54 -17.44
N GLY A 79 1.85 -3.95 -17.09
CA GLY A 79 1.52 -5.28 -16.57
C GLY A 79 2.06 -5.55 -15.15
N LYS A 80 2.66 -4.55 -14.50
CA LYS A 80 3.30 -4.70 -13.19
C LYS A 80 2.36 -4.27 -12.07
N SER A 81 1.51 -5.18 -11.61
CA SER A 81 0.66 -4.94 -10.43
C SER A 81 1.52 -4.62 -9.21
N ARG A 82 1.10 -3.60 -8.47
CA ARG A 82 1.74 -3.17 -7.22
C ARG A 82 1.03 -3.74 -6.00
N ILE A 83 -0.19 -4.22 -6.17
CA ILE A 83 -0.90 -5.00 -5.17
C ILE A 83 -0.32 -6.42 -5.23
N TRP A 84 0.71 -6.65 -4.42
CA TRP A 84 1.26 -7.98 -4.19
C TRP A 84 0.48 -8.65 -3.06
N LYS A 85 -0.41 -9.57 -3.42
CA LYS A 85 -0.92 -10.57 -2.49
C LYS A 85 -0.13 -11.84 -2.77
N GLU A 86 0.73 -12.25 -1.85
CA GLU A 86 1.38 -13.56 -1.92
C GLU A 86 0.28 -14.62 -2.19
N GLY A 87 0.32 -15.21 -3.39
CA GLY A 87 -0.43 -16.42 -3.73
C GLY A 87 -1.90 -16.30 -4.17
N ILE A 88 -2.45 -15.13 -4.52
CA ILE A 88 -3.86 -15.06 -5.00
C ILE A 88 -4.01 -14.15 -6.24
N ASN A 89 -4.33 -14.78 -7.38
CA ASN A 89 -4.85 -14.09 -8.57
C ASN A 89 -6.27 -13.59 -8.26
N ILE A 90 -6.46 -12.27 -8.31
CA ILE A 90 -7.80 -11.67 -8.26
C ILE A 90 -8.21 -11.41 -9.72
N ILE A 91 -9.01 -12.34 -10.25
CA ILE A 91 -9.81 -12.18 -11.46
C ILE A 91 -11.07 -11.35 -11.17
#